data_AF-A0A7C6YK12-F1
#
_entry.id   AF-A0A7C6YK12-F1
#
_cell.length_a   1.000
_cell.length_b   1.000
_cell.length_c   1.000
_cell.angle_alpha   90.00
_cell.angle_beta   90.00
_cell.angle_gamma   90.00
#
_symmetry.space_group_name_H-M   'P 1'
#
loop_
_entity.id
_entity.type
_entity.pdbx_description
1 polymer ?
#
loop_
_entity_poly.entity_id
_entity_poly.type
_entity_poly.pdbx_seq_one_letter_code
_entity_poly.pdbx_strand_id
1 'polypeptide(L)'
;VNVLTGEPYKMVIKEVKNYVKGLYGRPPKEISSEIRKKIIGNEEVITCRPADLLEPELEKHFKEISYYMEKEEDVLTYALFPNVAMNFFKDRQAGKYKIESELLIKDKFDIHPA
;
A
#
# COMPACT_ATOMS: atom_id res chain seq x y z
N VAL A 1 18.52 -11.42 2.36
CA VAL A 1 19.29 -10.23 2.78
C VAL A 1 20.50 -10.62 3.60
N ASN A 2 20.35 -11.15 4.81
CA ASN A 2 21.46 -11.48 5.72
C ASN A 2 22.61 -12.28 5.10
N VAL A 3 22.29 -13.32 4.31
CA VAL A 3 23.31 -14.16 3.62
C VAL A 3 24.10 -13.34 2.60
N LEU A 4 23.41 -12.50 1.81
CA LEU A 4 24.05 -11.63 0.82
C LEU A 4 24.88 -10.53 1.48
N THR A 5 24.47 -10.04 2.64
CA THR A 5 25.19 -9.00 3.39
C THR A 5 26.33 -9.56 4.24
N GLY A 6 26.48 -10.89 4.34
CA GLY A 6 27.51 -11.58 5.14
C GLY A 6 27.35 -11.43 6.66
N GLU A 7 26.40 -10.61 7.12
CA GLU A 7 26.17 -10.29 8.52
C GLU A 7 24.66 -10.30 8.83
N PRO A 8 24.24 -10.93 9.94
CA PRO A 8 22.82 -11.00 10.32
C PRO A 8 22.28 -9.64 10.76
N TYR A 9 21.12 -9.26 10.23
CA TYR A 9 20.39 -8.02 10.58
C TYR A 9 21.19 -6.72 10.33
N LYS A 10 22.20 -6.76 9.46
CA LYS A 10 22.92 -5.56 9.01
C LYS A 10 22.01 -4.63 8.21
N MET A 11 21.19 -5.22 7.33
CA MET A 11 20.16 -4.51 6.59
C MET A 11 18.81 -5.16 6.88
N VAL A 12 17.89 -4.39 7.47
CA VAL A 12 16.58 -4.88 7.87
C VAL A 12 15.50 -4.16 7.07
N ILE A 13 14.71 -4.95 6.34
CA ILE A 13 13.59 -4.47 5.54
C ILE A 13 12.45 -3.94 6.43
N LYS A 14 11.61 -3.08 5.86
CA LYS A 14 10.54 -2.38 6.59
C LYS A 14 9.55 -3.35 7.23
N GLU A 15 9.21 -4.42 6.53
CA GLU A 15 8.26 -5.45 6.95
C GLU A 15 8.75 -6.16 8.22
N VAL A 16 10.05 -6.47 8.30
CA VAL A 16 10.65 -7.10 9.49
C VAL A 16 10.67 -6.13 10.65
N LYS A 17 10.96 -4.84 10.43
CA LYS A 17 10.84 -3.82 11.48
C LYS A 17 9.41 -3.73 11.98
N ASN A 18 8.44 -3.67 11.09
CA ASN A 18 7.02 -3.59 11.41
C ASN A 18 6.53 -4.84 12.18
N TYR A 19 7.02 -6.03 11.83
CA TYR A 19 6.79 -7.26 12.58
C TYR A 19 7.28 -7.16 14.02
N VAL A 20 8.52 -6.73 14.22
CA VAL A 20 9.10 -6.56 15.56
C VAL A 20 8.37 -5.46 16.35
N LYS A 21 7.84 -4.43 15.67
CA LYS A 21 7.00 -3.37 16.27
C LYS A 21 5.61 -3.84 16.70
N GLY A 22 5.20 -5.05 16.34
CA GLY A 22 3.86 -5.57 16.64
C GLY A 22 2.78 -5.16 15.64
N LEU A 23 3.14 -4.52 14.52
CA LEU A 23 2.17 -4.06 13.50
C LEU A 23 1.50 -5.20 12.72
N TYR A 24 1.94 -6.44 12.92
CA TYR A 24 1.29 -7.65 12.38
C TYR A 24 0.60 -8.48 13.47
N GLY A 25 0.53 -7.95 14.70
CA GLY A 25 -0.02 -8.64 15.87
C GLY A 25 1.05 -9.27 16.76
N ARG A 26 0.59 -10.13 17.68
CA ARG A 26 1.45 -10.75 18.71
C ARG A 26 2.17 -11.97 18.14
N PRO A 27 3.51 -12.04 18.20
CA PRO A 27 4.24 -13.23 17.80
C PRO A 27 3.92 -14.40 18.75
N PRO A 28 3.92 -15.65 18.27
CA PRO A 28 3.60 -16.82 19.08
C PRO A 28 4.61 -17.04 20.23
N LYS A 29 5.84 -16.54 20.06
CA LYS A 29 6.89 -16.54 21.08
C LYS A 29 7.52 -15.16 21.16
N GLU A 30 8.00 -14.82 22.35
CA GLU A 30 8.71 -13.57 22.57
C GLU A 30 9.99 -13.47 21.74
N ILE A 31 10.23 -12.29 21.20
CA ILE A 31 11.42 -11.97 20.44
C ILE A 31 12.53 -11.62 21.43
N SER A 32 13.73 -12.18 21.23
CA SER A 32 14.90 -11.85 22.05
C SER A 32 15.13 -10.33 22.11
N SER A 33 15.39 -9.82 23.32
CA SER A 33 15.62 -8.39 23.57
C SER A 33 16.81 -7.85 22.77
N GLU A 34 17.85 -8.66 22.57
CA GLU A 34 19.03 -8.32 21.76
C GLU A 34 18.66 -8.10 20.29
N ILE A 35 17.87 -9.02 19.73
CA ILE A 35 17.42 -8.95 18.33
C ILE A 35 16.45 -7.78 18.15
N ARG A 36 15.55 -7.57 19.11
CA ARG A 36 14.63 -6.43 19.11
C ARG A 36 15.39 -5.10 19.09
N LYS A 37 16.38 -4.93 19.98
CA LYS A 37 17.25 -3.74 19.98
C LYS A 37 18.04 -3.59 18.68
N LYS A 38 18.53 -4.69 18.08
CA LYS A 38 19.24 -4.64 16.80
C LYS A 38 18.35 -4.19 15.64
N ILE A 39 17.06 -4.56 15.65
CA ILE A 39 16.13 -4.30 14.55
C ILE A 39 15.45 -2.93 14.66
N ILE A 40 14.96 -2.57 15.86
CA ILE A 40 14.17 -1.35 16.10
C ILE A 40 14.77 -0.41 17.14
N GLY A 41 15.93 -0.71 17.71
CA GLY A 41 16.56 0.13 18.73
C GLY A 41 15.67 0.30 19.97
N ASN A 42 15.31 1.55 20.24
CA ASN A 42 14.48 1.96 21.38
C ASN A 42 13.02 2.25 20.98
N GLU A 43 12.60 1.90 19.77
CA GLU A 43 11.21 2.12 19.34
C GLU A 43 10.23 1.26 20.15
N GLU A 44 9.06 1.83 20.40
CA GLU A 44 7.98 1.15 21.12
C GLU A 44 7.37 0.02 20.29
N VAL A 45 6.92 -1.01 21.00
CA VAL A 45 6.21 -2.15 20.40
C VAL A 45 4.76 -2.03 20.82
N ILE A 46 3.88 -1.98 19.83
CA ILE A 46 2.45 -1.93 20.08
C ILE A 46 1.96 -3.28 20.61
N THR A 47 1.00 -3.24 21.53
CA THR A 47 0.39 -4.43 22.13
C THR A 47 -1.11 -4.54 21.84
N CYS A 48 -1.70 -3.48 21.27
CA CYS A 48 -3.09 -3.46 20.81
C CYS A 48 -3.26 -4.15 19.44
N ARG A 49 -4.50 -4.26 18.97
CA ARG A 49 -4.76 -4.70 17.60
C ARG A 49 -4.31 -3.59 16.64
N PRO A 50 -3.43 -3.88 15.66
CA PRO A 50 -2.87 -2.84 14.79
C PRO A 50 -3.91 -2.00 14.03
N ALA A 51 -5.07 -2.60 13.71
CA ALA A 51 -6.17 -1.92 13.04
C ALA A 51 -6.82 -0.81 13.90
N ASP A 52 -6.65 -0.84 15.23
CA ASP A 52 -7.18 0.20 16.13
C ASP A 52 -6.44 1.53 15.97
N LEU A 53 -5.25 1.52 15.34
CA LEU A 53 -4.43 2.70 15.06
C LEU A 53 -4.68 3.28 13.66
N LEU A 54 -5.52 2.64 12.85
CA LEU A 54 -5.81 3.07 11.48
C LEU A 54 -7.10 3.90 11.47
N GLU A 55 -7.08 5.00 10.71
CA GLU A 55 -8.28 5.79 10.46
C GLU A 55 -9.14 5.13 9.37
N PRO A 56 -10.47 5.35 9.36
CA PRO A 56 -11.33 4.88 8.28
C PRO A 56 -10.97 5.54 6.94
N GLU A 57 -10.55 4.75 5.94
CA GLU A 57 -10.07 5.30 4.66
C GLU A 57 -11.08 5.14 3.50
N LEU A 58 -12.20 4.44 3.69
CA LEU A 58 -13.10 4.08 2.58
C LEU A 58 -13.65 5.32 1.83
N GLU A 59 -14.07 6.35 2.57
CA GLU A 59 -14.58 7.59 1.97
C GLU A 59 -13.49 8.38 1.24
N LYS A 60 -12.26 8.33 1.76
CA LYS A 60 -11.09 8.93 1.11
C LYS A 60 -10.81 8.23 -0.22
N HIS A 61 -10.78 6.90 -0.24
CA HIS A 61 -10.57 6.10 -1.44
C HIS A 61 -11.65 6.36 -2.49
N PHE A 62 -12.92 6.48 -2.08
CA PHE A 62 -14.03 6.84 -2.97
C PHE A 62 -13.79 8.18 -3.67
N LYS A 63 -13.37 9.21 -2.92
CA LYS A 63 -13.08 10.54 -3.49
C LYS A 63 -11.92 10.49 -4.48
N GLU A 64 -10.85 9.77 -4.15
CA GLU A 64 -9.64 9.65 -4.98
C GLU A 64 -9.92 9.01 -6.34
N ILE A 65 -10.80 8.00 -6.42
CA ILE A 65 -11.05 7.26 -7.67
C ILE A 65 -12.38 7.56 -8.34
N SER A 66 -13.17 8.50 -7.81
CA SER A 66 -14.53 8.83 -8.30
C SER A 66 -14.62 9.00 -9.82
N TYR A 67 -13.59 9.53 -10.47
CA TYR A 67 -13.51 9.68 -11.93
C TYR A 67 -13.36 8.37 -12.71
N TYR A 68 -12.65 7.40 -12.12
CA TYR A 68 -12.30 6.11 -12.73
C TYR A 68 -13.31 5.00 -12.41
N MET A 69 -14.17 5.25 -11.43
CA MET A 69 -15.12 4.32 -10.87
C MET A 69 -16.26 4.04 -11.86
N GLU A 70 -16.49 2.77 -12.16
CA GLU A 70 -17.68 2.32 -12.87
C GLU A 70 -18.62 1.52 -11.96
N LYS A 71 -18.08 0.91 -10.89
CA LYS A 71 -18.82 0.13 -9.88
C LYS A 71 -18.25 0.33 -8.48
N GLU A 72 -19.01 -0.02 -7.45
CA GLU A 72 -18.59 0.09 -6.05
C GLU A 72 -17.35 -0.76 -5.72
N GLU A 73 -17.21 -1.93 -6.35
CA GLU A 73 -16.08 -2.84 -6.14
C GLU A 73 -14.75 -2.28 -6.67
N ASP A 74 -14.77 -1.27 -7.54
CA ASP A 74 -13.54 -0.58 -7.97
C ASP A 74 -12.86 0.12 -6.79
N VAL A 75 -13.63 0.60 -5.80
CA VAL A 75 -13.07 1.20 -4.57
C VAL A 75 -12.34 0.15 -3.74
N LEU A 76 -12.87 -1.07 -3.67
CA LEU A 76 -12.20 -2.18 -2.99
C LEU A 76 -10.92 -2.59 -3.72
N THR A 77 -10.96 -2.62 -5.06
CA THR A 77 -9.80 -2.94 -5.88
C THR A 77 -8.69 -1.92 -5.67
N TYR A 78 -9.03 -0.63 -5.63
CA TYR A 78 -8.09 0.44 -5.32
C TYR A 78 -7.56 0.35 -3.88
N ALA A 79 -8.42 0.12 -2.89
CA ALA A 79 -8.00 0.01 -1.50
C ALA A 79 -7.00 -1.14 -1.27
N LEU A 80 -7.13 -2.25 -2.01
CA LEU A 80 -6.21 -3.39 -1.92
C LEU A 80 -4.90 -3.16 -2.70
N PHE A 81 -4.98 -2.59 -3.90
CA PHE A 81 -3.83 -2.45 -4.81
C PHE A 81 -3.82 -1.10 -5.55
N PRO A 82 -3.56 0.04 -4.88
CA PRO A 82 -3.76 1.37 -5.47
C PRO A 82 -3.03 1.58 -6.81
N ASN A 83 -1.74 1.24 -6.86
CA ASN A 83 -0.92 1.44 -8.06
C ASN A 83 -1.36 0.57 -9.25
N VAL A 84 -1.73 -0.68 -8.99
CA VAL A 84 -2.16 -1.62 -10.04
C VAL A 84 -3.57 -1.27 -10.51
N ALA A 85 -4.46 -0.93 -9.58
CA ALA A 85 -5.83 -0.53 -9.86
C ALA A 85 -5.88 0.73 -10.73
N MET A 86 -5.07 1.75 -10.44
CA MET A 86 -5.04 2.98 -11.23
C MET A 86 -4.64 2.75 -12.69
N ASN A 87 -3.64 1.91 -12.94
CA ASN A 87 -3.26 1.55 -14.30
C ASN A 87 -4.39 0.78 -14.99
N PHE A 88 -4.97 -0.21 -14.30
CA PHE A 88 -6.10 -0.99 -14.81
C PHE A 88 -7.31 -0.12 -15.18
N PHE A 89 -7.66 0.87 -14.36
CA PHE A 89 -8.80 1.75 -14.64
C PHE A 89 -8.56 2.67 -15.84
N LYS A 90 -7.34 3.20 -15.98
CA LYS A 90 -6.94 4.00 -17.14
C LYS A 90 -7.03 3.17 -18.42
N ASP A 91 -6.49 1.96 -18.41
CA ASP A 91 -6.53 1.05 -19.56
C ASP A 91 -7.97 0.66 -19.93
N ARG A 92 -8.82 0.39 -18.93
CA ARG A 92 -10.24 0.09 -19.11
C ARG A 92 -10.99 1.25 -19.77
N GLN A 93 -10.79 2.49 -19.30
CA GLN A 93 -11.38 3.67 -19.92
C GLN A 93 -10.86 3.90 -21.34
N ALA A 94 -9.55 3.76 -21.57
CA ALA A 94 -8.94 3.89 -22.89
C ALA A 94 -9.58 2.93 -23.91
N GLY A 95 -9.71 1.65 -23.53
CA GLY A 95 -10.34 0.63 -24.37
C GLY A 95 -11.81 0.91 -24.67
N LYS A 96 -12.55 1.46 -23.69
CA LYS A 96 -13.97 1.80 -23.85
C LYS A 96 -14.20 2.98 -24.79
N TYR A 97 -13.40 4.04 -24.66
CA TYR A 97 -13.54 5.26 -25.45
C TYR A 97 -12.70 5.24 -26.74
N LYS A 98 -11.93 4.18 -26.99
CA LYS A 98 -11.00 4.05 -28.14
C LYS A 98 -10.04 5.24 -28.27
N ILE A 99 -9.62 5.79 -27.13
CA ILE A 99 -8.65 6.88 -27.07
C ILE A 99 -7.26 6.25 -27.00
N GLU A 100 -6.31 6.72 -27.84
CA GLU A 100 -4.94 6.23 -27.82
C GLU A 100 -4.29 6.49 -26.45
N SER A 101 -3.58 5.49 -25.92
CA SER A 101 -2.98 5.50 -24.58
C SER A 101 -1.98 6.63 -24.34
N GLU A 102 -1.41 7.21 -25.41
CA GLU A 102 -0.46 8.33 -25.35
C GLU A 102 -1.10 9.68 -25.01
N LEU A 103 -2.41 9.84 -25.22
CA LEU A 103 -3.15 11.06 -24.84
C LEU A 103 -3.49 11.12 -23.34
N LEU A 104 -3.40 9.99 -22.62
CA LEU A 104 -3.70 9.89 -21.19
C LEU A 104 -2.58 10.40 -20.28
N ILE A 105 -1.39 10.66 -20.82
CA ILE A 105 -0.23 11.17 -20.06
C ILE A 105 -0.36 12.70 -19.84
N LYS A 106 -1.20 13.39 -20.59
CA LYS A 106 -1.58 14.78 -20.33
C LYS A 106 -2.78 14.81 -19.39
N ASP A 107 -2.51 14.90 -18.10
CA ASP A 107 -3.54 15.25 -17.13
C ASP A 107 -4.21 16.59 -17.50
N LYS A 108 -5.54 16.61 -17.30
CA LYS A 108 -6.50 17.73 -17.34
C LYS A 108 -6.97 18.21 -18.72
N PHE A 109 -8.20 17.78 -19.04
CA PHE A 109 -9.26 18.55 -19.73
C PHE A 109 -8.93 19.15 -21.10
N ASP A 110 -8.80 18.34 -22.15
CA ASP A 110 -8.84 18.86 -23.54
C ASP A 110 -9.35 17.82 -24.56
N ILE A 111 -10.34 17.01 -24.18
CA ILE A 111 -11.04 16.16 -25.14
C ILE A 111 -12.54 16.34 -24.96
N HIS A 112 -13.11 17.21 -25.79
CA HIS A 112 -14.55 17.30 -25.99
C HIS A 112 -14.98 16.15 -26.91
N PRO A 113 -15.98 15.33 -26.52
CA PRO A 113 -16.55 14.35 -27.43
C PRO A 113 -17.24 15.09 -28.59
N ALA A 114 -17.03 14.59 -29.81
CA ALA A 114 -17.74 15.03 -31.01
C ALA A 114 -19.21 14.59 -30.99
#